data_AF-A0A539DS51-F1
#
_entry.id   AF-A0A539DS51-F1
#
_cell.length_a   1.000
_cell.length_b   1.000
_cell.length_c   1.000
_cell.angle_alpha   90.00
_cell.angle_beta   90.00
_cell.angle_gamma   90.00
#
_symmetry.space_group_name_H-M   'P 1'
#
loop_
_entity.id
_entity.type
_entity.pdbx_description
1 polymer ?
#
loop_
_entity_poly.entity_id
_entity_poly.type
_entity_poly.pdbx_seq_one_letter_code
_entity_poly.pdbx_strand_id
1 'polypeptide(L)' 'MRTRWISPQFIATNRIDSAEGYADIKELGRRVLPLLGIDTSATHMEWFAGPRGLKFSEIGCRPPGVRAWDLYAVANDIDI' A
#
# COMPACT_ATOMS: atom_id res chain seq x y z
N MET A 1 -12.78 24.89 -9.72
CA MET A 1 -11.78 24.30 -8.80
C MET A 1 -10.78 25.37 -8.35
N ARG A 2 -11.17 26.30 -7.47
CA ARG A 2 -10.35 27.49 -7.11
C ARG A 2 -9.68 27.42 -5.74
N THR A 3 -9.84 26.32 -5.00
CA THR A 3 -9.22 26.10 -3.68
C THR A 3 -8.27 24.91 -3.77
N ARG A 4 -6.98 25.11 -3.45
CA ARG A 4 -6.01 24.01 -3.35
C ARG A 4 -6.24 23.27 -2.04
N TRP A 5 -7.08 22.25 -2.06
CA TRP A 5 -7.32 21.37 -0.92
C TRP A 5 -6.59 20.04 -1.13
N ILE A 6 -5.97 19.51 -0.08
CA ILE A 6 -5.37 18.19 -0.11
C ILE A 6 -6.49 17.19 0.18
N SER A 7 -7.02 16.59 -0.88
CA SER A 7 -7.97 15.48 -0.77
C SER A 7 -7.22 14.17 -0.97
N PRO A 8 -7.19 13.27 0.03
CA PRO A 8 -6.68 11.92 -0.19
C PRO A 8 -7.54 11.22 -1.25
N GLN A 9 -6.91 10.43 -2.12
CA GLN A 9 -7.57 9.67 -3.17
C GLN A 9 -7.18 8.21 -3.05
N PHE A 10 -8.16 7.32 -3.22
CA PHE A 10 -7.93 5.88 -3.34
C PHE A 10 -7.89 5.51 -4.81
N ILE A 11 -6.84 4.79 -5.20
CA ILE A 11 -6.69 4.22 -6.53
C ILE A 11 -6.52 2.72 -6.36
N ALA A 12 -7.45 1.96 -6.93
CA ALA A 12 -7.35 0.51 -7.02
C ALA A 12 -7.08 0.13 -8.48
N THR A 13 -6.21 -0.85 -8.71
CA THR A 13 -5.89 -1.35 -10.06
C THR A 13 -5.82 -2.87 -10.03
N ASN A 14 -6.33 -3.49 -11.08
CA ASN A 14 -6.19 -4.93 -11.33
C ASN A 14 -4.94 -5.27 -12.16
N ARG A 15 -4.06 -4.29 -12.41
CA ARG A 15 -2.84 -4.45 -13.23
C ARG A 15 -1.56 -4.59 -12.41
N ILE A 16 -1.66 -5.01 -11.15
CA ILE A 16 -0.50 -5.07 -10.23
C ILE A 16 0.61 -6.03 -10.66
N ASP A 17 0.32 -6.97 -11.58
CA ASP A 17 1.29 -7.94 -12.10
C ASP A 17 1.84 -7.56 -13.47
N SER A 18 1.17 -6.66 -14.20
CA SER A 18 1.55 -6.23 -15.54
C SER A 18 2.03 -4.78 -15.62
N ALA A 19 1.69 -3.95 -14.64
CA ALA A 19 2.18 -2.59 -14.54
C ALA A 19 3.58 -2.55 -13.92
N GLU A 20 4.42 -1.67 -14.46
CA GLU A 20 5.78 -1.44 -13.97
C GLU A 20 5.77 -0.90 -12.52
N GLY A 21 6.80 -1.25 -11.74
CA GLY A 21 7.04 -0.74 -10.38
C GLY A 21 6.36 -1.51 -9.24
N TYR A 22 5.26 -2.23 -9.47
CA TYR A 22 4.61 -3.00 -8.40
C TYR A 22 5.46 -4.18 -7.90
N ALA A 23 6.33 -4.75 -8.73
CA ALA A 23 7.27 -5.79 -8.32
C ALA A 23 8.25 -5.27 -7.25
N ASP A 24 8.80 -4.07 -7.43
CA ASP A 24 9.72 -3.45 -6.49
C ASP A 24 9.04 -3.11 -5.16
N ILE A 25 7.77 -2.71 -5.19
CA ILE A 25 6.97 -2.45 -3.98
C ILE A 25 6.74 -3.75 -3.19
N LYS A 26 6.40 -4.84 -3.87
CA LYS A 26 6.24 -6.17 -3.25
C LYS A 26 7.56 -6.63 -2.60
N GLU A 27 8.68 -6.44 -3.29
CA GLU A 27 10.01 -6.79 -2.78
C GLU A 27 10.42 -5.94 -1.58
N LEU A 28 10.14 -4.63 -1.62
CA LEU A 28 10.35 -3.74 -0.47
C LEU A 28 9.61 -4.27 0.77
N GLY A 29 8.34 -4.63 0.63
CA GLY A 29 7.55 -5.19 1.73
C GLY A 29 8.16 -6.47 2.28
N ARG A 30 8.52 -7.43 1.41
CA ARG A 30 9.14 -8.70 1.81
C ARG A 30 10.47 -8.53 2.55
N ARG A 31 11.21 -7.46 2.26
CA ARG A 31 12.46 -7.13 2.98
C ARG A 31 12.19 -6.45 4.32
N VAL A 32 11.20 -5.57 4.40
CA VAL A 32 10.88 -4.82 5.63
C VAL A 32 10.31 -5.71 6.73
N LEU A 33 9.39 -6.62 6.39
CA LEU A 33 8.71 -7.49 7.37
C LEU A 33 9.69 -8.25 8.30
N PRO A 34 10.65 -9.04 7.80
CA PRO A 34 11.57 -9.78 8.67
C PRO A 34 12.55 -8.87 9.43
N LEU A 35 12.92 -7.71 8.85
CA LEU A 35 13.80 -6.74 9.53
C LEU A 35 13.14 -6.12 10.77
N LEU A 36 11.81 -6.05 10.78
CA LEU A 36 11.03 -5.54 11.90
C LEU A 36 10.44 -6.66 12.79
N GLY A 37 10.72 -7.94 12.49
CA GLY A 37 10.16 -9.08 13.23
C GLY A 37 8.64 -9.18 13.14
N ILE A 38 8.06 -8.78 12.00
CA ILE A 38 6.61 -8.87 11.76
C ILE A 38 6.31 -10.19 11.06
N ASP A 39 5.65 -11.10 11.78
CA ASP A 39 5.32 -12.43 11.24
C ASP A 39 3.83 -12.55 10.89
N THR A 40 2.95 -12.51 11.90
CA THR A 40 1.53 -12.90 11.75
C THR A 40 0.55 -11.75 11.89
N SER A 41 0.91 -10.55 11.43
CA SER A 41 0.03 -9.39 11.46
C SER A 41 -0.30 -8.90 10.05
N ALA A 42 -1.53 -8.42 9.86
CA ALA A 42 -1.84 -7.58 8.72
C ALA A 42 -0.97 -6.32 8.77
N THR A 43 -0.48 -5.88 7.61
CA THR A 43 0.33 -4.67 7.52
C THR A 43 -0.20 -3.68 6.51
N HIS A 44 -0.15 -2.40 6.88
CA HIS A 44 -0.30 -1.27 5.97
C HIS A 44 1.05 -0.58 5.84
N MET A 45 1.65 -0.58 4.64
CA MET A 45 2.97 0.00 4.37
C MET A 45 2.84 1.21 3.44
N GLU A 46 3.42 2.33 3.85
CA GLU A 46 3.50 3.55 3.06
C GLU A 46 4.89 3.75 2.48
N TRP A 47 4.95 4.23 1.25
CA TRP A 47 6.17 4.40 0.48
C TRP A 47 6.07 5.62 -0.44
N PHE A 48 7.23 6.15 -0.84
CA PHE A 48 7.34 7.21 -1.82
C PHE A 48 8.10 6.70 -3.06
N ALA A 49 7.57 6.97 -4.25
CA ALA A 49 8.28 6.78 -5.51
C ALA A 49 8.58 8.13 -6.16
N GLY A 50 9.75 8.25 -6.78
CA GLY A 50 10.15 9.45 -7.50
C GLY A 50 11.53 9.31 -8.14
N PRO A 51 12.15 10.41 -8.61
CA PRO A 51 13.43 10.38 -9.32
C PRO A 51 14.60 9.76 -8.54
N ARG A 52 14.47 9.62 -7.22
CA ARG A 52 15.47 8.98 -6.33
C ARG A 52 15.17 7.51 -6.05
N GLY A 53 14.27 6.91 -6.82
CA GLY A 53 13.78 5.55 -6.63
C GLY A 53 12.75 5.42 -5.51
N LEU A 54 12.38 4.18 -5.23
CA LEU A 54 11.45 3.79 -4.18
C LEU A 54 12.06 4.01 -2.79
N LYS A 55 11.27 4.56 -1.85
CA LYS A 55 11.64 4.79 -0.46
C LYS A 55 10.56 4.26 0.47
N PHE A 56 10.99 3.46 1.45
CA PHE A 56 10.17 3.11 2.61
C PHE A 56 9.87 4.37 3.44
N SER A 57 8.63 4.52 3.90
CA SER A 57 8.23 5.59 4.83
C SER A 57 7.85 5.00 6.18
N GLU A 58 6.74 4.27 6.25
CA GLU A 58 6.23 3.66 7.48
C GLU A 58 5.54 2.32 7.20
N ILE A 59 5.35 1.53 8.27
CA ILE A 59 4.52 0.34 8.26
C ILE A 59 3.81 0.19 9.61
N GLY A 60 2.50 -0.08 9.56
CA GLY A 60 1.70 -0.38 10.73
C GLY A 60 1.31 -1.85 10.79
N CYS A 61 1.48 -2.49 11.95
CA CYS A 61 1.02 -3.86 12.24
C CYS A 61 -0.49 -3.88 12.53
N ARG A 62 -1.28 -3.37 11.59
CA ARG A 62 -2.75 -3.26 11.66
C ARG A 62 -3.33 -3.04 10.26
N PRO A 63 -4.65 -3.22 10.09
CA PRO A 63 -5.34 -2.79 8.89
C PRO A 63 -5.13 -1.30 8.57
N PRO A 64 -5.18 -0.91 7.28
CA PRO A 64 -5.19 0.49 6.88
C PRO A 64 -6.44 1.21 7.40
N GLY A 65 -6.31 2.51 7.64
CA GLY A 65 -7.42 3.35 8.08
C GLY A 65 -8.44 3.61 6.97
N VAL A 66 -9.40 4.50 7.26
CA VAL A 66 -10.35 5.09 6.28
C VAL A 66 -11.09 4.06 5.40
N ARG A 67 -11.40 2.88 5.96
CA ARG A 67 -12.13 1.78 5.31
C ARG A 67 -11.47 1.25 4.03
N ALA A 68 -10.15 1.32 3.93
CA ALA A 68 -9.45 0.79 2.75
C ALA A 68 -9.65 -0.74 2.58
N TRP A 69 -9.81 -1.48 3.67
CA TRP A 69 -10.16 -2.91 3.61
C TRP A 69 -11.54 -3.18 3.01
N ASP A 70 -12.57 -2.40 3.36
CA ASP A 70 -13.90 -2.51 2.73
C ASP A 70 -13.78 -2.39 1.20
N LEU A 71 -12.91 -1.49 0.71
CA LEU A 71 -12.66 -1.34 -0.72
C LEU A 71 -11.99 -2.58 -1.33
N TYR A 72 -11.05 -3.20 -0.62
CA TYR A 72 -10.39 -4.43 -1.08
C TYR A 72 -11.37 -5.62 -1.10
N ALA A 73 -12.16 -5.78 -0.05
CA ALA A 73 -13.20 -6.80 0.07
C ALA A 73 -14.18 -6.71 -1.10
N VAL A 74 -14.77 -5.53 -1.32
CA VAL A 74 -15.74 -5.30 -2.41
C VAL A 74 -15.08 -5.45 -3.79
N ALA A 75 -13.84 -4.99 -3.98
CA ALA A 75 -13.18 -5.06 -5.28
C ALA A 75 -12.74 -6.47 -5.68
N ASN A 76 -12.57 -7.38 -4.71
CA ASN A 76 -12.04 -8.72 -4.95
C ASN A 76 -13.00 -9.86 -4.54
N ASP A 77 -14.21 -9.55 -4.05
CA ASP A 77 -15.19 -10.53 -3.55
C ASP A 77 -14.60 -11.43 -2.45
N ILE A 78 -13.98 -10.81 -1.46
CA ILE A 78 -13.32 -11.49 -0.32
C ILE A 78 -13.73 -10.87 1.02
N ASP A 79 -13.54 -11.63 2.09
CA ASP A 79 -13.65 -11.16 3.49
C ASP A 79 -12.26 -11.26 4.14
N ILE A 80 -11.72 -10.13 4.60
CA ILE A 80 -10.34 -9.97 5.08
C ILE A 80 -10.27 -9.27 6.43
#